data_AF-A0A2M6X267-F1
#
_entry.id   AF-A0A2M6X267-F1
#
_cell.length_a   1.000
_cell.length_b   1.000
_cell.length_c   1.000
_cell.angle_alpha   90.00
_cell.angle_beta   90.00
_cell.angle_gamma   90.00
#
_symmetry.space_group_name_H-M   'P 1'
#
loop_
_entity.id
_entity.type
_entity.pdbx_description
1 polymer ?
#
loop_
_entity_poly.entity_id
_entity_poly.type
_entity_poly.pdbx_seq_one_letter_code
_entity_poly.pdbx_strand_id
1 'polypeptide(L)'
;MKSKSKNKGLDGKQLTKKNRPQVRPVESEMKNLSYKIILEKETFKFSCSHFTILAPNKAERLHGHNYYLSCEIGVNSVDKDLGFAFDLNTIKPILKQICDELDERIVIAGDSPYLKIKRSKIEVELRFASRRYVFPRNETVVLEISNVTVEELSRWILEKLMKKIKKQSITPKISWIAIGLEESRGQKVIAKLALSHK
;
A
#
# COMPACT_ATOMS: atom_id res chain seq x y z
N MET A 1 -56.76 62.67 23.77
CA MET A 1 -56.98 62.30 22.35
C MET A 1 -55.96 63.02 21.47
N LYS A 2 -55.11 62.23 20.82
CA LYS A 2 -54.29 62.45 19.61
C LYS A 2 -53.64 63.84 19.39
N SER A 3 -52.34 63.95 19.71
CA SER A 3 -51.41 64.86 19.03
C SER A 3 -50.31 64.05 18.32
N LYS A 4 -50.11 64.36 17.03
CA LYS A 4 -49.14 63.77 16.12
C LYS A 4 -47.74 64.31 16.44
N SER A 5 -46.74 63.44 16.49
CA SER A 5 -45.32 63.81 16.48
C SER A 5 -44.56 62.93 15.48
N LYS A 6 -43.66 63.57 14.76
CA LYS A 6 -43.12 63.18 13.44
C LYS A 6 -42.11 62.04 13.56
N ASN A 7 -42.28 61.01 12.73
CA ASN A 7 -41.25 60.02 12.46
C ASN A 7 -40.25 60.65 11.47
N LYS A 8 -39.09 61.11 11.95
CA LYS A 8 -37.98 61.56 11.10
C LYS A 8 -37.21 60.32 10.63
N GLY A 9 -37.02 60.24 9.31
CA GLY A 9 -36.30 59.16 8.66
C GLY A 9 -34.89 59.00 9.22
N LEU A 10 -34.50 57.74 9.39
CA LEU A 10 -33.10 57.35 9.47
C LEU A 10 -32.72 56.79 8.11
N ASP A 11 -31.83 57.53 7.46
CA ASP A 11 -31.25 57.25 6.16
C ASP A 11 -30.76 55.81 6.05
N GLY A 12 -31.15 55.19 4.94
CA GLY A 12 -30.54 53.97 4.45
C GLY A 12 -29.06 54.22 4.16
N LYS A 13 -28.19 53.93 5.12
CA LYS A 13 -26.79 53.65 4.81
C LYS A 13 -26.73 52.28 4.16
N GLN A 14 -26.76 52.27 2.83
CA GLN A 14 -26.18 51.22 2.02
C GLN A 14 -24.80 50.90 2.60
N LEU A 15 -24.66 49.71 3.20
CA LEU A 15 -23.37 49.10 3.48
C LEU A 15 -22.68 48.94 2.13
N THR A 16 -21.77 49.86 1.84
CA THR A 16 -20.90 49.81 0.67
C THR A 16 -20.12 48.51 0.73
N LYS A 17 -20.05 47.80 -0.41
CA LYS A 17 -19.24 46.60 -0.62
C LYS A 17 -17.73 46.90 -0.58
N LYS A 18 -17.23 47.55 0.47
CA LYS A 18 -15.80 47.77 0.69
C LYS A 18 -15.45 47.25 2.08
N ASN A 19 -14.48 46.33 2.11
CA ASN A 19 -13.97 45.58 3.27
C ASN A 19 -14.67 44.26 3.57
N ARG A 20 -14.88 43.40 2.55
CA ARG A 20 -14.59 41.99 2.78
C ARG A 20 -13.08 41.87 2.98
N PRO A 21 -12.58 41.26 4.07
CA PRO A 21 -11.16 41.00 4.19
C PRO A 21 -10.74 40.21 2.96
N GLN A 22 -9.67 40.68 2.29
CA GLN A 22 -9.09 39.92 1.19
C GLN A 22 -8.82 38.50 1.70
N VAL A 23 -9.28 37.52 0.93
CA VAL A 23 -9.02 36.10 1.14
C VAL A 23 -7.53 35.95 1.47
N ARG A 24 -7.24 35.36 2.64
CA ARG A 24 -5.89 35.31 3.21
C ARG A 24 -4.94 34.51 2.29
N PRO A 25 -3.63 34.78 2.28
CA PRO A 25 -2.61 34.12 1.43
C PRO A 25 -2.58 32.58 1.46
N VAL A 26 -3.17 31.97 2.48
CA VAL A 26 -3.18 30.52 2.73
C VAL A 26 -3.87 29.72 1.63
N GLU A 27 -4.94 30.24 1.00
CA GLU A 27 -5.66 29.48 -0.04
C GLU A 27 -4.83 29.23 -1.30
N SER A 28 -3.97 30.18 -1.69
CA SER A 28 -3.05 29.98 -2.82
C SER A 28 -1.92 29.00 -2.49
N GLU A 29 -1.49 28.95 -1.23
CA GLU A 29 -0.44 28.05 -0.73
C GLU A 29 -0.97 26.61 -0.59
N MET A 30 -2.26 26.43 -0.26
CA MET A 30 -2.91 25.13 -0.13
C MET A 30 -3.21 24.43 -1.47
N LYS A 31 -2.97 25.07 -2.62
CA LYS A 31 -3.19 24.47 -3.95
C LYS A 31 -2.34 23.21 -4.21
N ASN A 32 -1.21 23.07 -3.51
CA ASN A 32 -0.30 21.93 -3.63
C ASN A 32 -0.39 20.98 -2.42
N LEU A 33 -1.45 21.08 -1.60
CA LEU A 33 -1.66 20.18 -0.48
C LEU A 33 -1.83 18.75 -0.98
N SER A 34 -1.09 17.82 -0.39
CA SER A 34 -1.23 16.38 -0.63
C SER A 34 -1.30 15.65 0.70
N TYR A 35 -1.84 14.44 0.68
CA TYR A 35 -2.00 13.60 1.85
C TYR A 35 -1.25 12.29 1.65
N LYS A 36 -0.65 11.79 2.74
CA LYS A 36 -0.05 10.47 2.82
C LYS A 36 -0.85 9.65 3.83
N ILE A 37 -1.42 8.54 3.38
CA ILE A 37 -2.12 7.59 4.23
C ILE A 37 -1.16 6.42 4.47
N ILE A 38 -0.93 6.09 5.74
CA ILE A 38 -0.13 4.94 6.15
C ILE A 38 -1.06 3.89 6.74
N LEU A 39 -1.02 2.69 6.18
CA LEU A 39 -1.73 1.52 6.67
C LEU A 39 -0.72 0.54 7.27
N GLU A 40 -0.62 0.56 8.58
CA GLU A 40 0.16 -0.38 9.39
C GLU A 40 -0.80 -0.98 10.43
N LYS A 41 -1.14 -2.26 10.25
CA LYS A 41 -2.12 -2.97 11.08
C LYS A 41 -1.50 -4.26 11.59
N GLU A 42 -1.88 -4.67 12.80
CA GLU A 42 -1.41 -5.93 13.39
C GLU A 42 -1.76 -7.16 12.54
N THR A 43 -2.82 -7.06 11.74
CA THR A 43 -3.26 -8.11 10.81
C THR A 43 -2.45 -8.15 9.52
N PHE A 44 -1.57 -7.16 9.26
CA PHE A 44 -0.71 -7.13 8.08
C PHE A 44 0.63 -7.77 8.41
N LYS A 45 0.59 -9.06 8.71
CA LYS A 45 1.75 -9.87 9.05
C LYS A 45 1.60 -11.27 8.46
N PHE A 46 2.71 -11.93 8.22
CA PHE A 46 2.74 -13.35 7.87
C PHE A 46 4.04 -13.98 8.35
N SER A 47 3.97 -15.24 8.76
CA SER A 47 5.10 -16.04 9.21
C SER A 47 5.40 -17.11 8.17
N CYS A 48 6.57 -17.10 7.57
CA CYS A 48 6.92 -18.08 6.54
C CYS A 48 8.37 -18.52 6.62
N SER A 49 8.67 -19.67 6.01
CA SER A 49 10.04 -20.13 5.82
C SER A 49 10.53 -19.95 4.39
N HIS A 50 11.80 -19.59 4.23
CA HIS A 50 12.46 -19.41 2.93
C HIS A 50 13.98 -19.61 3.06
N PHE A 51 14.68 -19.43 1.94
CA PHE A 51 16.12 -19.18 1.93
C PHE A 51 16.44 -18.20 0.80
N THR A 52 17.41 -17.31 1.03
CA THR A 52 17.89 -16.40 -0.01
C THR A 52 19.04 -17.01 -0.80
N ILE A 53 19.01 -16.89 -2.12
CA ILE A 53 20.14 -17.24 -2.98
C ILE A 53 21.08 -16.04 -3.07
N LEU A 54 22.34 -16.22 -2.67
CA LEU A 54 23.37 -15.17 -2.62
C LEU A 54 24.33 -15.23 -3.82
N ALA A 55 24.48 -16.40 -4.44
CA ALA A 55 25.26 -16.65 -5.65
C ALA A 55 24.78 -17.95 -6.31
N PRO A 56 25.22 -18.30 -7.54
CA PRO A 56 24.76 -19.50 -8.25
C PRO A 56 24.86 -20.82 -7.45
N ASN A 57 25.84 -20.92 -6.54
CA ASN A 57 26.07 -22.08 -5.68
C ASN A 57 26.07 -21.76 -4.17
N LYS A 58 25.68 -20.53 -3.79
CA LYS A 58 25.64 -20.08 -2.40
C LYS A 58 24.25 -19.56 -2.06
N ALA A 59 23.66 -20.09 -1.00
CA ALA A 59 22.39 -19.65 -0.46
C ALA A 59 22.42 -19.78 1.06
N GLU A 60 21.58 -18.99 1.71
CA GLU A 60 21.30 -19.13 3.13
C GLU A 60 20.73 -20.52 3.45
N ARG A 61 20.78 -20.91 4.73
CA ARG A 61 20.05 -22.09 5.19
C ARG A 61 18.55 -21.81 5.17
N LEU A 62 17.73 -22.86 5.06
CA LEU A 62 16.30 -22.72 5.26
C LEU A 62 16.06 -22.22 6.69
N HIS A 63 15.28 -21.16 6.82
CA HIS A 63 14.89 -20.55 8.09
C HIS A 63 13.53 -19.85 7.88
N GLY A 64 13.02 -19.14 8.89
CA GLY A 64 11.79 -18.40 8.75
C GLY A 64 11.79 -17.09 9.53
N HIS A 65 10.84 -16.23 9.18
CA HIS A 65 10.67 -14.91 9.74
C HIS A 65 9.21 -14.58 9.98
N ASN A 66 8.98 -13.58 10.81
CA ASN A 66 7.70 -12.92 10.98
C ASN A 66 7.75 -11.61 10.22
N TYR A 67 7.17 -11.58 9.02
CA TYR A 67 7.13 -10.40 8.18
C TYR A 67 6.02 -9.45 8.62
N TYR A 68 6.30 -8.15 8.59
CA TYR A 68 5.34 -7.08 8.84
C TYR A 68 5.19 -6.22 7.58
N LEU A 69 3.95 -6.07 7.12
CA LEU A 69 3.59 -5.36 5.91
C LEU A 69 3.02 -3.99 6.25
N SER A 70 3.50 -2.96 5.57
CA SER A 70 2.90 -1.62 5.55
C SER A 70 2.51 -1.23 4.13
N CYS A 71 1.49 -0.37 4.02
CA CYS A 71 1.11 0.24 2.75
C CYS A 71 1.03 1.76 2.91
N GLU A 72 1.75 2.49 2.09
CA GLU A 72 1.69 3.95 2.02
C GLU A 72 1.03 4.40 0.73
N ILE A 73 0.14 5.39 0.82
CA ILE A 73 -0.66 5.86 -0.31
C ILE A 73 -0.61 7.37 -0.36
N GLY A 74 -0.12 7.91 -1.48
CA GLY A 74 -0.17 9.33 -1.78
C GLY A 74 -1.45 9.70 -2.52
N VAL A 75 -2.09 10.79 -2.09
CA VAL A 75 -3.26 11.37 -2.77
C VAL A 75 -3.12 12.89 -2.82
N ASN A 76 -3.53 13.50 -3.93
CA ASN A 76 -3.35 14.94 -4.17
C ASN A 76 -4.59 15.77 -3.80
N SER A 77 -5.69 15.11 -3.45
CA SER A 77 -6.93 15.77 -3.07
C SER A 77 -7.83 14.82 -2.27
N VAL A 78 -8.82 15.40 -1.61
CA VAL A 78 -9.94 14.69 -1.00
C VAL A 78 -11.23 15.16 -1.66
N ASP A 79 -12.29 14.36 -1.48
CA ASP A 79 -13.63 14.74 -1.88
C ASP A 79 -14.04 16.07 -1.20
N LYS A 80 -14.65 17.00 -1.95
CA LYS A 80 -14.96 18.35 -1.46
C LYS A 80 -16.10 18.37 -0.44
N ASP A 81 -17.07 17.47 -0.60
CA ASP A 81 -18.27 17.44 0.22
C ASP A 81 -18.11 16.45 1.38
N LEU A 82 -17.39 15.35 1.14
CA LEU A 82 -17.21 14.25 2.11
C LEU A 82 -15.87 14.28 2.83
N GLY A 83 -14.87 15.04 2.35
CA GLY A 83 -13.60 15.27 3.05
C GLY A 83 -12.65 14.07 3.14
N PHE A 84 -12.87 13.01 2.37
CA PHE A 84 -12.02 11.80 2.35
C PHE A 84 -11.48 11.51 0.95
N ALA A 85 -10.34 10.82 0.86
CA ALA A 85 -9.76 10.46 -0.44
C ALA A 85 -10.56 9.32 -1.10
N PHE A 86 -10.58 8.14 -0.48
CA PHE A 86 -11.32 6.96 -0.92
C PHE A 86 -11.58 6.02 0.26
N ASP A 87 -12.47 5.04 0.08
CA ASP A 87 -12.79 4.08 1.14
C ASP A 87 -11.64 3.09 1.34
N LEU A 88 -10.91 3.25 2.45
CA LEU A 88 -9.79 2.38 2.81
C LEU A 88 -10.20 0.93 3.07
N ASN A 89 -11.48 0.65 3.31
CA ASN A 89 -11.97 -0.71 3.46
C ASN A 89 -11.94 -1.51 2.15
N THR A 90 -11.65 -0.86 1.01
CA THR A 90 -11.37 -1.54 -0.25
C THR A 90 -9.95 -2.12 -0.34
N ILE A 91 -8.96 -1.50 0.34
CA ILE A 91 -7.55 -1.88 0.27
C ILE A 91 -7.16 -2.85 1.39
N LYS A 92 -7.61 -2.59 2.62
CA LYS A 92 -7.22 -3.41 3.80
C LYS A 92 -7.49 -4.91 3.63
N PRO A 93 -8.64 -5.36 3.09
CA PRO A 93 -8.90 -6.79 2.89
C PRO A 93 -7.98 -7.42 1.85
N ILE A 94 -7.59 -6.66 0.81
CA ILE A 94 -6.65 -7.15 -0.21
C ILE A 94 -5.27 -7.37 0.42
N LEU A 95 -4.76 -6.41 1.20
CA LEU A 95 -3.49 -6.53 1.90
C LEU A 95 -3.50 -7.75 2.84
N LYS A 96 -4.57 -7.88 3.65
CA LYS A 96 -4.73 -9.03 4.54
C LYS A 96 -4.74 -10.35 3.77
N GLN A 97 -5.51 -10.44 2.68
CA GLN A 97 -5.57 -11.64 1.86
C GLN A 97 -4.18 -12.02 1.31
N ILE A 98 -3.38 -11.04 0.87
CA ILE A 98 -2.03 -11.31 0.38
C ILE A 98 -1.14 -11.85 1.50
N CYS A 99 -1.24 -11.32 2.72
CA CYS A 99 -0.55 -11.88 3.89
C CYS A 99 -1.00 -13.31 4.18
N ASP A 100 -2.31 -13.56 4.23
CA ASP A 100 -2.88 -14.89 4.51
C ASP A 100 -2.44 -15.95 3.48
N GLU A 101 -2.16 -15.55 2.23
CA GLU A 101 -1.63 -16.46 1.20
C GLU A 101 -0.19 -16.91 1.47
N LEU A 102 0.59 -16.16 2.25
CA LEU A 102 1.98 -16.44 2.59
C LEU A 102 2.15 -17.00 4.01
N ASP A 103 1.15 -16.81 4.87
CA ASP A 103 1.20 -17.20 6.27
C ASP A 103 1.24 -18.72 6.45
N GLU A 104 2.14 -19.17 7.33
CA GLU A 104 2.43 -20.57 7.63
C GLU A 104 2.85 -21.40 6.40
N ARG A 105 3.60 -20.79 5.47
CA ARG A 105 4.06 -21.45 4.22
C ARG A 105 5.57 -21.57 4.10
N ILE A 106 6.00 -22.51 3.26
CA ILE A 106 7.31 -22.46 2.60
C ILE A 106 7.19 -21.59 1.35
N VAL A 107 7.91 -20.47 1.29
CA VAL A 107 7.91 -19.55 0.15
C VAL A 107 9.13 -19.78 -0.72
N ILE A 108 8.91 -20.04 -2.00
CA ILE A 108 9.96 -20.39 -2.97
C ILE A 108 9.94 -19.45 -4.18
N ALA A 109 11.11 -18.99 -4.60
CA ALA A 109 11.31 -18.21 -5.82
C ALA A 109 11.21 -19.10 -7.07
N GLY A 110 10.08 -19.01 -7.77
CA GLY A 110 9.75 -19.81 -8.95
C GLY A 110 10.54 -19.47 -10.20
N ASP A 111 10.98 -18.22 -10.32
CA ASP A 111 11.66 -17.70 -11.51
C ASP A 111 13.18 -17.62 -11.30
N SER A 112 13.68 -18.22 -10.22
CA SER A 112 15.12 -18.24 -9.95
C SER A 112 15.86 -19.08 -10.99
N PRO A 113 16.87 -18.53 -11.70
CA PRO A 113 17.63 -19.29 -12.69
C PRO A 113 18.52 -20.38 -12.05
N TYR A 114 18.71 -20.33 -10.73
CA TYR A 114 19.56 -21.24 -9.98
C TYR A 114 18.79 -22.37 -9.29
N LEU A 115 17.46 -22.35 -9.33
CA LEU A 115 16.59 -23.30 -8.65
C LEU A 115 15.85 -24.18 -9.65
N LYS A 116 16.03 -25.50 -9.56
CA LYS A 116 15.19 -26.44 -10.30
C LYS A 116 14.03 -26.86 -9.42
N ILE A 117 12.80 -26.71 -9.93
CA ILE A 117 11.57 -26.99 -9.20
C ILE A 117 10.80 -28.07 -9.95
N LYS A 118 10.42 -29.14 -9.25
CA LYS A 118 9.46 -30.14 -9.74
C LYS A 118 8.24 -30.12 -8.84
N ARG A 119 7.05 -29.99 -9.43
CA ARG A 119 5.78 -30.00 -8.72
C ARG A 119 5.03 -31.29 -9.05
N SER A 120 4.52 -31.97 -8.03
CA SER A 120 3.58 -33.08 -8.19
C SER A 120 2.24 -32.74 -7.53
N LYS A 121 1.33 -33.72 -7.46
CA LYS A 121 0.07 -33.56 -6.73
C LYS A 121 0.27 -33.48 -5.21
N ILE A 122 1.35 -34.04 -4.68
CA ILE A 122 1.57 -34.20 -3.23
C ILE A 122 2.75 -33.39 -2.70
N GLU A 123 3.74 -33.08 -3.54
CA GLU A 123 4.98 -32.44 -3.09
C GLU A 123 5.55 -31.43 -4.11
N VAL A 124 6.47 -30.61 -3.60
CA VAL A 124 7.35 -29.74 -4.38
C VAL A 124 8.79 -30.13 -4.05
N GLU A 125 9.51 -30.65 -5.05
CA GLU A 125 10.96 -30.94 -4.95
C GLU A 125 11.76 -29.75 -5.49
N LEU A 126 12.77 -29.33 -4.72
CA LEU A 126 13.72 -28.29 -5.09
C LEU A 126 15.14 -28.86 -5.18
N ARG A 127 15.89 -28.41 -6.19
CA ARG A 127 17.34 -28.64 -6.29
C ARG A 127 18.07 -27.32 -6.45
N PHE A 128 19.01 -27.07 -5.54
CA PHE A 128 19.93 -25.94 -5.57
C PHE A 128 21.34 -26.44 -5.28
N ALA A 129 22.27 -26.32 -6.24
CA ALA A 129 23.59 -26.93 -6.14
C ALA A 129 23.51 -28.41 -5.67
N SER A 130 24.18 -28.76 -4.57
CA SER A 130 24.12 -30.11 -3.96
C SER A 130 22.93 -30.34 -3.02
N ARG A 131 22.14 -29.30 -2.71
CA ARG A 131 21.01 -29.38 -1.76
C ARG A 131 19.76 -29.90 -2.45
N ARG A 132 19.02 -30.76 -1.74
CA ARG A 132 17.69 -31.25 -2.10
C ARG A 132 16.69 -30.91 -1.00
N TYR A 133 15.55 -30.37 -1.38
CA TYR A 133 14.40 -30.16 -0.50
C TYR A 133 13.16 -30.82 -1.09
N VAL A 134 12.31 -31.37 -0.23
CA VAL A 134 10.99 -31.89 -0.60
C VAL A 134 10.02 -31.40 0.45
N PHE A 135 9.00 -30.67 0.01
CA PHE A 135 7.97 -30.10 0.89
C PHE A 135 6.58 -30.52 0.43
N PRO A 136 5.58 -30.64 1.33
CA PRO A 136 4.21 -30.89 0.95
C PRO A 136 3.67 -29.81 -0.01
N ARG A 137 2.93 -30.22 -1.03
CA ARG A 137 2.39 -29.32 -2.06
C ARG A 137 1.45 -28.28 -1.48
N ASN A 138 0.66 -28.68 -0.49
CA ASN A 138 -0.32 -27.88 0.22
C ASN A 138 0.29 -26.98 1.30
N GLU A 139 1.61 -26.97 1.51
CA GLU A 139 2.33 -26.08 2.44
C GLU A 139 3.33 -25.17 1.72
N THR A 140 3.53 -25.39 0.40
CA THR A 140 4.53 -24.69 -0.41
C THR A 140 3.89 -23.72 -1.40
N VAL A 141 4.29 -22.46 -1.30
CA VAL A 141 3.93 -21.40 -2.25
C VAL A 141 5.15 -21.13 -3.13
N VAL A 142 4.95 -21.23 -4.45
CA VAL A 142 5.99 -20.90 -5.42
C VAL A 142 5.57 -19.63 -6.15
N LEU A 143 6.31 -18.56 -5.94
CA LEU A 143 6.02 -17.21 -6.43
C LEU A 143 6.74 -16.93 -7.74
N GLU A 144 6.15 -16.05 -8.57
CA GLU A 144 6.77 -15.50 -9.79
C GLU A 144 7.78 -14.40 -9.42
N ILE A 145 8.84 -14.81 -8.73
CA ILE A 145 9.96 -13.98 -8.27
C ILE A 145 11.27 -14.74 -8.48
N SER A 146 12.34 -14.00 -8.71
CA SER A 146 13.70 -14.49 -8.96
C SER A 146 14.43 -14.90 -7.67
N ASN A 147 14.07 -14.31 -6.54
CA ASN A 147 14.65 -14.59 -5.23
C ASN A 147 13.64 -14.26 -4.11
N VAL A 148 13.76 -14.91 -2.95
CA VAL A 148 12.93 -14.57 -1.78
C VAL A 148 13.71 -13.61 -0.91
N THR A 149 13.64 -12.33 -1.26
CA THR A 149 14.19 -11.22 -0.47
C THR A 149 13.10 -10.19 -0.17
N VAL A 150 13.34 -9.32 0.81
CA VAL A 150 12.40 -8.25 1.15
C VAL A 150 12.10 -7.31 -0.03
N GLU A 151 13.08 -7.04 -0.90
CA GLU A 151 12.90 -6.20 -2.09
C GLU A 151 11.95 -6.86 -3.11
N GLU A 152 12.23 -8.13 -3.47
CA GLU A 152 11.43 -8.89 -4.45
C GLU A 152 10.02 -9.17 -3.92
N LEU A 153 9.89 -9.52 -2.64
CA LEU A 153 8.58 -9.70 -2.01
C LEU A 153 7.79 -8.39 -1.98
N SER A 154 8.41 -7.26 -1.62
CA SER A 154 7.74 -5.95 -1.63
C SER A 154 7.23 -5.59 -3.03
N ARG A 155 8.04 -5.81 -4.07
CA ARG A 155 7.65 -5.63 -5.47
C ARG A 155 6.46 -6.53 -5.84
N TRP A 156 6.54 -7.82 -5.53
CA TRP A 156 5.50 -8.80 -5.86
C TRP A 156 4.16 -8.47 -5.17
N ILE A 157 4.20 -8.10 -3.89
CA ILE A 157 3.01 -7.67 -3.13
C ILE A 157 2.42 -6.41 -3.77
N LEU A 158 3.25 -5.44 -4.14
CA LEU A 158 2.81 -4.20 -4.79
C LEU A 158 2.14 -4.47 -6.13
N GLU A 159 2.71 -5.32 -6.98
CA GLU A 159 2.12 -5.71 -8.26
C GLU A 159 0.76 -6.40 -8.07
N LYS A 160 0.67 -7.31 -7.10
CA LYS A 160 -0.56 -8.03 -6.80
C LYS A 160 -1.65 -7.11 -6.27
N LEU A 161 -1.30 -6.18 -5.38
CA LEU A 161 -2.20 -5.14 -4.91
C LEU A 161 -2.69 -4.27 -6.06
N MET A 162 -1.80 -3.80 -6.94
CA MET A 162 -2.16 -2.96 -8.07
C MET A 162 -3.11 -3.66 -9.05
N LYS A 163 -2.93 -4.96 -9.32
CA LYS A 163 -3.87 -5.76 -10.13
C LYS A 163 -5.28 -5.75 -9.52
N LYS A 164 -5.40 -5.85 -8.20
CA LYS A 164 -6.69 -5.84 -7.49
C LYS A 164 -7.32 -4.44 -7.44
N ILE A 165 -6.53 -3.40 -7.14
CA ILE A 165 -6.97 -1.99 -7.12
C ILE A 165 -7.49 -1.55 -8.49
N LYS A 166 -6.79 -1.89 -9.58
CA LYS A 166 -7.25 -1.59 -10.95
C LYS A 166 -8.59 -2.23 -11.27
N LYS A 167 -8.80 -3.48 -10.84
CA LYS A 167 -10.08 -4.19 -11.03
C LYS A 167 -11.25 -3.54 -10.29
N GLN A 168 -10.97 -2.79 -9.21
CA GLN A 168 -11.97 -2.10 -8.40
C GLN A 168 -12.11 -0.60 -8.72
N SER A 169 -11.45 -0.10 -9.77
CA SER A 169 -11.51 1.30 -10.22
C SER A 169 -11.09 2.36 -9.17
N ILE A 170 -10.22 1.99 -8.23
CA ILE A 170 -9.72 2.87 -7.15
C ILE A 170 -8.58 3.79 -7.63
N THR A 171 -7.99 3.50 -8.79
CA THR A 171 -6.80 4.19 -9.34
C THR A 171 -6.88 5.71 -9.55
N PRO A 172 -8.01 6.35 -9.92
CA PRO A 172 -7.97 7.77 -10.33
C PRO A 172 -7.63 8.75 -9.20
N LYS A 173 -7.65 8.31 -7.94
CA LYS A 173 -7.41 9.17 -6.76
C LYS A 173 -6.02 9.04 -6.14
N ILE A 174 -5.22 8.08 -6.58
CA ILE A 174 -3.91 7.75 -5.99
C ILE A 174 -2.79 8.29 -6.88
N SER A 175 -1.88 9.09 -6.33
CA SER A 175 -0.72 9.62 -7.06
C SER A 175 0.51 8.71 -6.96
N TRP A 176 0.66 7.98 -5.86
CA TRP A 176 1.65 6.92 -5.72
C TRP A 176 1.21 5.94 -4.64
N ILE A 177 1.73 4.72 -4.70
CA ILE A 177 1.53 3.69 -3.69
C ILE A 177 2.87 3.04 -3.38
N ALA A 178 3.08 2.64 -2.13
CA ALA A 178 4.25 1.92 -1.71
C ALA A 178 3.89 0.77 -0.76
N ILE A 179 4.67 -0.31 -0.87
CA ILE A 179 4.63 -1.45 0.04
C ILE A 179 5.93 -1.44 0.83
N GLY A 180 5.80 -1.39 2.15
CA GLY A 180 6.90 -1.61 3.07
C GLY A 180 6.86 -3.04 3.61
N LEU A 181 8.01 -3.72 3.64
CA LEU A 181 8.15 -5.04 4.22
C LEU A 181 9.32 -5.09 5.18
N GLU A 182 9.07 -5.61 6.36
CA GLU A 182 10.03 -5.75 7.45
C GLU A 182 10.16 -7.23 7.81
N GLU A 183 11.35 -7.79 7.59
CA GLU A 183 11.69 -9.19 7.87
C GLU A 183 12.14 -9.40 9.32
N SER A 184 12.90 -8.43 9.82
CA SER A 184 13.39 -8.37 11.20
C SER A 184 13.07 -7.00 11.78
N ARG A 185 12.68 -6.95 13.06
CA ARG A 185 12.27 -5.71 13.71
C ARG A 185 13.36 -4.63 13.59
N GLY A 186 12.98 -3.44 13.12
CA GLY A 186 13.86 -2.30 12.92
C GLY A 186 14.43 -2.16 11.51
N GLN A 187 14.19 -3.10 10.59
CA GLN A 187 14.66 -3.03 9.19
C GLN A 187 13.51 -3.22 8.19
N LYS A 188 13.21 -2.16 7.43
CA LYS A 188 12.12 -2.14 6.44
C LYS A 188 12.62 -1.73 5.07
N VAL A 189 12.21 -2.48 4.04
CA VAL A 189 12.38 -2.11 2.63
C VAL A 189 11.06 -1.57 2.10
N ILE A 190 11.11 -0.53 1.26
CA ILE A 190 9.91 0.07 0.66
C ILE A 190 10.02 0.04 -0.86
N ALA A 191 9.13 -0.72 -1.50
CA ALA A 191 8.91 -0.67 -2.94
C ALA A 191 7.84 0.38 -3.26
N LYS A 192 8.17 1.41 -4.04
CA LYS A 192 7.27 2.52 -4.39
C LYS A 192 7.00 2.58 -5.89
N LEU A 193 5.73 2.76 -6.25
CA LEU A 193 5.26 2.99 -7.61
C LEU A 193 4.53 4.34 -7.70
N ALA A 194 5.06 5.24 -8.52
CA ALA A 194 4.34 6.44 -8.92
C ALA A 194 3.26 6.09 -9.97
N LEU A 195 2.07 6.67 -9.82
CA LEU A 195 0.96 6.48 -10.75
C LEU A 195 0.77 7.76 -11.55
N SER A 196 0.93 7.68 -12.86
CA SER A 196 0.59 8.77 -13.75
C SER A 196 -0.92 8.89 -13.87
N HIS A 197 -1.47 10.09 -13.64
CA HIS A 197 -2.83 10.41 -14.06
C HIS A 197 -2.83 10.45 -15.60
N LYS A 198 -3.54 9.51 -16.24
CA LYS A 198 -3.93 9.66 -17.65
C LYS A 198 -5.24 10.43 -17.71
#